data_AF-A0A921F5Z4-F1
#
_entry.id   AF-A0A921F5Z4-F1
#
_cell.length_a   1.000
_cell.length_b   1.000
_cell.length_c   1.000
_cell.angle_alpha   90.00
_cell.angle_beta   90.00
_cell.angle_gamma   90.00
#
_symmetry.space_group_name_H-M   'P 1'
#
loop_
_entity.id
_entity.type
_entity.pdbx_description
1 polymer ?
#
loop_
_entity_poly.entity_id
_entity_poly.type
_entity_poly.pdbx_seq_one_letter_code
_entity_poly.pdbx_strand_id
1 'polypeptide(L)' 'MQVYGQNTVRVQDSKREKIMIVDKRIGYKKHKGDGIHPRPTIRIFVKKIS' A
#
# COMPACT_ATOMS: atom_id res chain seq x y z
N MET A 1 3.35 0.97 7.26
CA MET A 1 3.55 0.90 5.80
C MET A 1 5.00 0.59 5.48
N GLN A 2 5.27 -0.22 4.45
CA GLN A 2 6.60 -0.50 3.89
C GLN A 2 6.58 -0.16 2.40
N VAL A 3 7.59 0.57 1.91
CA VAL A 3 7.73 0.94 0.50
C VAL A 3 8.60 -0.10 -0.21
N TYR A 4 8.09 -0.67 -1.30
CA TYR A 4 8.84 -1.62 -2.13
C TYR A 4 9.32 -0.97 -3.44
N GLY A 5 8.67 0.10 -3.86
CA GLY A 5 9.06 0.89 -5.04
C GLY A 5 8.13 2.07 -5.25
N GLN A 6 8.38 2.86 -6.29
CA GLN A 6 7.59 4.07 -6.57
C GLN A 6 6.09 3.77 -6.79
N ASN A 7 5.74 2.57 -7.22
CA ASN A 7 4.37 2.16 -7.54
C ASN A 7 3.85 1.04 -6.65
N THR A 8 4.58 0.64 -5.60
CA THR A 8 4.21 -0.51 -4.79
C THR A 8 4.56 -0.31 -3.32
N VAL A 9 3.56 -0.53 -2.48
CA VAL A 9 3.66 -0.37 -1.03
C VAL A 9 2.87 -1.50 -0.35
N ARG A 10 3.32 -1.87 0.84
CA ARG A 10 2.59 -2.78 1.72
C ARG A 10 2.08 -1.99 2.92
N VAL A 11 0.80 -2.14 3.19
CA VAL A 11 0.14 -1.54 4.35
C VAL A 11 -0.42 -2.63 5.25
N GLN A 12 -0.75 -2.22 6.47
CA GLN A 12 -1.56 -3.01 7.37
C GLN A 12 -2.89 -2.27 7.51
N ASP A 13 -4.01 -2.96 7.30
CA ASP A 13 -5.33 -2.36 7.48
C ASP A 13 -5.76 -2.34 8.96
N SER A 14 -6.96 -1.85 9.23
CA SER A 14 -7.54 -1.79 10.58
C SER A 14 -7.77 -3.18 11.20
N LYS A 15 -7.87 -4.23 10.39
CA LYS A 15 -8.02 -5.63 10.82
C LYS A 15 -6.70 -6.35 11.00
N ARG A 16 -5.57 -5.63 10.93
CA ARG A 16 -4.20 -6.17 10.96
C ARG A 16 -3.82 -7.02 9.74
N GLU A 17 -4.62 -7.01 8.68
CA GLU A 17 -4.33 -7.71 7.43
C GLU A 17 -3.23 -6.98 6.66
N LYS A 18 -2.27 -7.74 6.11
CA LYS A 18 -1.16 -7.18 5.33
C LYS A 18 -1.57 -7.11 3.87
N ILE A 19 -1.78 -5.90 3.35
CA ILE A 19 -2.27 -5.65 1.99
C ILE A 19 -1.15 -5.07 1.13
N MET A 20 -1.09 -5.48 -0.13
CA MET A 20 -0.19 -4.89 -1.13
C MET A 20 -0.98 -3.97 -2.05
N ILE A 21 -0.54 -2.72 -2.15
CA ILE A 21 -1.18 -1.71 -2.97
C ILE A 21 -0.26 -1.40 -4.15
N VAL A 22 -0.81 -1.48 -5.35
CA VAL A 22 -0.12 -1.15 -6.59
C VAL A 22 -0.89 -0.02 -7.27
N ASP A 23 -0.33 1.17 -7.25
CA ASP A 23 -0.88 2.35 -7.92
C ASP A 23 0.25 3.27 -8.38
N LYS A 24 0.01 4.05 -9.44
CA LYS A 24 1.01 4.93 -10.04
C LYS A 24 1.46 5.97 -9.01
N ARG A 25 2.77 6.00 -8.73
CA ARG A 25 3.42 6.90 -7.76
C ARG A 25 2.95 6.74 -6.31
N ILE A 26 2.32 5.63 -5.94
CA ILE A 26 1.84 5.42 -4.56
C ILE A 26 2.98 5.41 -3.52
N GLY A 27 4.19 5.00 -3.91
CA GLY A 27 5.40 5.03 -3.07
C GLY A 27 6.28 6.26 -3.29
N TYR A 28 5.93 7.17 -4.20
CA TYR A 28 6.72 8.37 -4.47
C TYR A 28 6.68 9.32 -3.27
N LYS A 29 7.85 9.71 -2.75
CA LYS A 29 8.03 10.53 -1.53
C LYS A 29 7.39 9.94 -0.28
N LYS A 30 7.13 8.63 -0.26
CA LYS A 30 6.58 7.93 0.91
C LYS A 30 7.69 7.28 1.72
N HIS A 31 7.48 7.23 3.03
CA HIS A 31 8.40 6.65 4.02
C HIS A 31 7.70 5.62 4.91
N LYS A 32 8.50 4.79 5.58
CA LYS A 32 7.98 3.80 6.53
C LYS A 32 7.21 4.52 7.65
N GLY A 33 5.93 4.21 7.78
CA GLY A 33 5.05 4.81 8.80
C GLY A 33 4.02 5.78 8.21
N ASP A 34 4.24 6.30 7.00
CA ASP A 34 3.26 7.18 6.36
C ASP A 34 1.92 6.49 6.14
N GLY A 35 0.85 7.28 6.26
CA GLY A 35 -0.49 6.89 5.84
C GLY A 35 -0.65 6.89 4.33
N ILE A 36 -1.58 6.06 3.86
CA ILE A 36 -2.07 6.05 2.49
C ILE A 36 -3.53 6.43 2.50
N HIS A 37 -3.87 7.48 1.77
CA HIS A 37 -5.25 7.82 1.49
C HIS A 37 -5.65 7.17 0.17
N PRO A 38 -6.67 6.31 0.17
CA PRO A 38 -7.08 5.64 -1.05
C PRO A 38 -7.62 6.65 -2.07
N ARG A 39 -7.11 6.58 -3.30
CA ARG A 39 -7.65 7.30 -4.45
C ARG A 39 -8.64 6.41 -5.19
N PRO A 40 -9.62 6.97 -5.92
CA PRO A 40 -10.59 6.18 -6.69
C PRO A 40 -9.93 5.22 -7.70
N THR A 41 -8.72 5.55 -8.15
CA THR A 41 -7.96 4.77 -9.14
C THR A 41 -7.07 3.68 -8.56
N ILE A 42 -7.03 3.51 -7.22
CA ILE A 42 -6.15 2.51 -6.61
C ILE A 42 -6.64 1.10 -6.94
N ARG A 43 -5.76 0.33 -7.57
CA ARG A 43 -5.94 -1.12 -7.69
C ARG A 43 -5.37 -1.78 -6.43
N ILE A 44 -6.26 -2.21 -5.55
CA ILE A 44 -5.89 -2.91 -4.31
C ILE A 44 -5.71 -4.39 -4.63
N PHE A 45 -4.52 -4.94 -4.37
CA PHE A 45 -4.28 -6.38 -4.47
C PHE A 45 -4.17 -6.96 -3.06
N VAL A 46 -5.29 -7.52 -2.58
CA VAL A 46 -5.29 -8.24 -1.30
C VAL A 46 -4.72 -9.63 -1.54
N LYS A 47 -3.40 -9.79 -1.39
CA LYS A 47 -2.82 -11.12 -1.26
C LYS A 47 -3.02 -11.57 0.18
N LYS A 48 -4.06 -12.38 0.42
CA LYS A 48 -4.23 -13.10 1.68
C LYS A 48 -3.08 -14.11 1.78
N ILE A 49 -2.09 -13.82 2.61
CA ILE A 49 -1.05 -14.79 2.95
C ILE A 49 -1.63 -15.58 4.13
N SER A 50 -2.17 -16.78 3.82
CA SER A 50 -2.53 -17.79 4.82
C SER A 50 -1.28 -18.32 5.51
#